data_AF-A0A4R2D520-F1
#
_entry.id   AF-A0A4R2D520-F1
#
_cell.length_a   1.000
_cell.length_b   1.000
_cell.length_c   1.000
_cell.angle_alpha   90.00
_cell.angle_beta   90.00
_cell.angle_gamma   90.00
#
_symmetry.space_group_name_H-M   'P 1'
#
loop_
_entity.id
_entity.type
_entity.pdbx_description
1 polymer ?
#
loop_
_entity_poly.entity_id
_entity_poly.type
_entity_poly.pdbx_seq_one_letter_code
_entity_poly.pdbx_strand_id
1 'polypeptide(L)' 'MKLTKPQAELLRDVANGGNAVDTYPPARKLVELGLCTREVVGLSDRLILTDAGRAALEKETET' A
#
# COMPACT_ATOMS: atom_id res chain seq x y z
N MET A 1 4.22 -9.39 11.20
CA MET A 1 2.92 -9.67 10.55
C MET A 1 3.20 -10.06 9.11
N LYS A 2 2.51 -11.07 8.56
CA LYS A 2 2.67 -11.47 7.16
C LYS A 2 1.54 -10.86 6.33
N LEU A 3 1.89 -10.15 5.25
CA LEU A 3 0.91 -9.66 4.30
C LEU A 3 0.32 -10.82 3.49
N THR A 4 -0.94 -10.71 3.09
CA THR A 4 -1.49 -11.63 2.08
C THR A 4 -0.90 -11.31 0.70
N LYS A 5 -0.94 -12.28 -0.22
CA LYS A 5 -0.41 -12.07 -1.58
C LYS A 5 -0.98 -10.80 -2.27
N PRO A 6 -2.31 -10.53 -2.25
CA PRO A 6 -2.85 -9.30 -2.81
C PRO A 6 -2.40 -8.02 -2.10
N GLN A 7 -2.14 -8.07 -0.79
CA GLN A 7 -1.63 -6.91 -0.04
C GLN A 7 -0.18 -6.62 -0.39
N ALA A 8 0.65 -7.67 -0.50
CA ALA A 8 2.05 -7.54 -0.89
C ALA A 8 2.19 -7.06 -2.35
N GLU A 9 1.39 -7.62 -3.26
CA GLU A 9 1.32 -7.16 -4.66
C GLU A 9 0.90 -5.69 -4.74
N LEU A 10 -0.18 -5.30 -4.06
CA LEU A 10 -0.59 -3.90 -4.03
C LEU A 10 0.47 -2.98 -3.41
N LEU A 11 1.15 -3.40 -2.34
CA LEU A 11 2.21 -2.61 -1.72
C LEU A 11 3.37 -2.34 -2.71
N ARG A 12 3.75 -3.35 -3.50
CA ARG A 12 4.75 -3.21 -4.58
C ARG A 12 4.22 -2.32 -5.71
N ASP A 13 2.97 -2.48 -6.10
CA ASP A 13 2.38 -1.65 -7.15
C ASP A 13 2.38 -0.18 -6.73
N VAL A 14 1.97 0.14 -5.50
CA VAL A 14 2.02 1.50 -4.95
C VAL A 14 3.46 2.06 -4.93
N ALA A 15 4.45 1.23 -4.60
CA ALA A 15 5.87 1.63 -4.66
C ALA A 15 6.31 2.04 -6.09
N ASN A 16 5.67 1.46 -7.11
CA ASN A 16 5.90 1.76 -8.52
C ASN A 16 4.95 2.84 -9.09
N GLY A 17 4.19 3.53 -8.24
CA GLY A 17 3.24 4.57 -8.65
C GLY A 17 1.85 4.06 -9.02
N GLY A 18 1.58 2.78 -8.77
CA GLY A 18 0.26 2.17 -8.86
C GLY A 18 -0.68 2.68 -7.77
N ASN A 19 -1.97 2.39 -7.93
CA ASN A 19 -3.01 2.91 -7.05
C ASN A 19 -4.21 1.97 -6.99
N ALA A 20 -5.08 2.15 -6.01
CA ALA A 20 -6.28 1.35 -5.83
C ALA A 20 -7.46 2.16 -5.29
N VAL A 21 -8.66 1.75 -5.69
CA VAL A 21 -9.93 2.30 -5.18
C VAL A 21 -10.13 1.99 -3.70
N ASP A 22 -10.87 2.84 -3.01
CA ASP A 22 -11.15 2.75 -1.57
C ASP A 22 -11.92 1.49 -1.17
N THR A 23 -12.77 1.00 -2.06
CA THR A 23 -13.58 -0.20 -1.88
C THR A 23 -12.75 -1.47 -1.99
N TYR A 24 -11.50 -1.40 -2.49
CA TYR A 24 -10.64 -2.56 -2.62
C TYR A 24 -10.12 -3.00 -1.23
N PRO A 25 -10.47 -4.21 -0.75
CA PRO A 25 -10.14 -4.61 0.63
C PRO A 25 -8.64 -4.59 0.97
N PRO A 26 -7.71 -5.00 0.08
CA PRO A 26 -6.28 -4.87 0.34
C PRO A 26 -5.84 -3.41 0.53
N ALA A 27 -6.39 -2.46 -0.23
CA ALA A 27 -6.05 -1.04 -0.09
C ALA A 27 -6.46 -0.50 1.29
N ARG A 28 -7.69 -0.79 1.72
CA ARG A 28 -8.15 -0.45 3.08
C ARG A 28 -7.24 -1.05 4.13
N LYS A 29 -6.85 -2.31 3.96
CA LYS A 29 -6.02 -2.99 4.95
C LYS A 29 -4.62 -2.40 5.05
N LEU A 30 -4.00 -2.02 3.92
CA LEU A 30 -2.69 -1.34 3.95
C LEU A 30 -2.75 0.01 4.68
N VAL A 31 -3.86 0.74 4.54
CA VAL A 31 -4.09 1.99 5.29
C VAL A 31 -4.34 1.74 6.78
N GLU A 32 -5.18 0.75 7.12
CA GLU A 32 -5.42 0.35 8.52
C GLU A 32 -4.14 -0.08 9.25
N LEU A 33 -3.21 -0.70 8.52
CA LEU A 33 -1.92 -1.13 9.05
C LEU A 33 -0.88 0.01 9.13
N GLY A 34 -1.22 1.20 8.65
CA GLY A 34 -0.31 2.35 8.58
C GLY A 34 0.82 2.18 7.57
N LEU A 35 0.69 1.26 6.61
CA LEU A 35 1.69 1.03 5.56
C LEU A 35 1.51 2.01 4.39
N CYS A 36 0.27 2.43 4.15
CA CYS A 36 -0.04 3.48 3.19
C CYS A 36 -0.92 4.56 3.83
N THR A 37 -0.84 5.78 3.32
CA THR A 37 -1.84 6.84 3.52
C THR A 37 -2.63 7.05 2.24
N ARG A 38 -3.82 7.65 2.38
CA ARG A 38 -4.61 8.13 1.25
C ARG A 38 -4.52 9.63 1.18
N GLU A 39 -4.13 10.12 0.01
CA GLU A 39 -4.13 11.54 -0.31
C GLU A 39 -5.09 11.82 -1.45
N VAL A 40 -5.88 12.88 -1.30
CA VAL A 40 -6.76 13.37 -2.37
C VAL A 40 -5.97 14.40 -3.17
N VAL A 41 -5.68 14.09 -4.44
CA VAL A 41 -5.00 14.97 -5.38
C VAL A 41 -5.98 15.35 -6.48
N GLY A 42 -6.60 16.52 -6.33
CA GLY A 42 -7.65 16.99 -7.23
C GLY A 42 -8.89 16.10 -7.17
N LEU A 43 -9.21 15.44 -8.29
CA LEU A 43 -10.35 14.52 -8.41
C LEU A 43 -9.96 13.03 -8.22
N SER A 44 -8.70 12.74 -7.87
CA SER A 44 -8.20 11.37 -7.70
C SER A 44 -7.72 11.15 -6.28
N ASP A 45 -8.09 10.02 -5.70
CA ASP A 45 -7.39 9.48 -4.54
C ASP A 45 -6.07 8.85 -4.98
N ARG A 46 -5.03 8.91 -4.16
CA ARG A 46 -3.78 8.17 -4.32
C ARG A 46 -3.40 7.48 -3.02
N LEU A 47 -2.84 6.28 -3.14
CA LEU A 47 -2.11 5.60 -2.06
C LEU A 47 -0.67 6.07 -2.06
N ILE A 48 -0.17 6.47 -0.90
CA ILE A 48 1.21 6.91 -0.69
C ILE A 48 1.85 6.02 0.37
N LEU A 49 3.07 5.55 0.13
CA LEU A 49 3.81 4.75 1.11
C LEU A 49 4.24 5.59 2.31
N THR A 50 3.99 5.06 3.51
CA THR A 50 4.61 5.56 4.74
C THR A 50 6.02 5.00 4.90
N ASP A 51 6.75 5.46 5.91
CA ASP A 51 8.03 4.85 6.30
C ASP A 51 7.85 3.37 6.70
N ALA A 52 6.75 3.05 7.39
CA ALA A 52 6.42 1.67 7.74
C ALA A 52 6.12 0.82 6.49
N GLY A 53 5.46 1.39 5.48
CA GLY A 53 5.23 0.73 4.19
C GLY A 53 6.52 0.42 3.44
N ARG A 54 7.46 1.38 3.40
CA ARG A 54 8.79 1.18 2.80
C ARG A 54 9.57 0.07 3.51
N ALA A 55 9.61 0.09 4.84
CA ALA A 55 10.29 -0.94 5.63
C ALA A 55 9.63 -2.33 5.50
N ALA A 56 8.31 -2.39 5.28
CA ALA A 56 7.62 -3.64 5.01
C ALA A 56 7.95 -4.19 3.61
N LEU A 57 8.13 -3.31 2.63
CA LEU A 57 8.50 -3.67 1.26
C LEU A 57 9.91 -4.28 1.19
N GLU A 58 10.88 -3.69 1.89
CA GLU A 58 12.26 -4.21 1.96
C GLU A 58 12.28 -5.65 2.49
N LYS A 59 11.53 -5.93 3.57
CA LYS A 59 11.41 -7.27 4.14
C LYS A 59 10.79 -8.29 3.20
N GLU A 60 9.81 -7.87 2.39
CA GLU A 60 9.20 -8.74 1.36
C GLU A 60 10.18 -9.09 0.23
N THR A 61 11.18 -8.24 -0.05
CA THR A 61 12.21 -8.54 -1.07
C THR A 61 13.36 -9.40 -0.56
N GLU A 62 13.52 -9.52 0.77
CA GLU A 62 14.54 -10.36 1.41
C GLU A 62 14.08 -11.80 1.69
N THR A 63 12.80 -12.11 1.46
CA THR A 63 12.18 -13.43 1.76
C THR A 63 12.00 -14.27 0.51
#